data_AF-A0A965UAI9-F1
#
_entry.id   AF-A0A965UAI9-F1
#
_cell.length_a   1.000
_cell.length_b   1.000
_cell.length_c   1.000
_cell.angle_alpha   90.00
_cell.angle_beta   90.00
_cell.angle_gamma   90.00
#
_symmetry.space_group_name_H-M   'P 1'
#
loop_
_entity.id
_entity.type
_entity.pdbx_description
1 polymer ?
#
loop_
_entity_poly.entity_id
_entity_poly.type
_entity_poly.pdbx_seq_one_letter_code
_entity_poly.pdbx_strand_id
1 'polypeptide(L)'
;MPTHVFIGGSGGSLPAIMKLVLERNPAARIVLNIVTVETFTEAIEALKTMPVREQDIVQLSVARSRKLGGYHLMTAMNPVFIISCTGGLEIE
;
A
#
# COMPACT_ATOMS: atom_id res chain seq x y z
N MET A 1 15.54 -12.83 -6.37
CA MET A 1 15.05 -11.44 -6.16
C MET A 1 13.59 -11.48 -5.72
N PRO A 2 13.08 -10.54 -4.90
CA PRO A 2 11.69 -10.56 -4.46
C PRO A 2 10.75 -10.33 -5.66
N THR A 3 9.74 -11.19 -5.83
CA THR A 3 8.74 -11.03 -6.90
C THR A 3 7.53 -10.21 -6.44
N HIS A 4 7.24 -10.24 -5.14
CA HIS A 4 6.12 -9.56 -4.50
C HIS A 4 6.60 -8.98 -3.17
N VAL A 5 6.20 -7.74 -2.88
CA VAL A 5 6.53 -7.04 -1.63
C VAL A 5 5.28 -6.40 -1.06
N PHE A 6 5.05 -6.62 0.23
CA PHE A 6 4.01 -5.96 0.99
C PHE A 6 4.64 -4.99 1.99
N ILE A 7 4.18 -3.74 2.01
CA ILE A 7 4.66 -2.68 2.91
C ILE A 7 3.51 -2.25 3.81
N GLY A 8 3.52 -2.73 5.05
CA GLY A 8 2.55 -2.36 6.09
C GLY A 8 2.96 -1.16 6.94
N GLY A 9 4.22 -0.74 6.86
CA GLY A 9 4.75 0.42 7.58
C GLY A 9 6.12 0.79 7.03
N SER A 10 6.31 2.06 6.66
CA SER A 10 7.53 2.54 6.00
C SER A 10 8.52 3.23 6.93
N GLY A 11 8.11 3.57 8.16
CA GLY A 11 8.93 4.37 9.08
C GLY A 11 9.34 5.73 8.49
N GLY A 12 8.54 6.30 7.58
CA GLY A 12 8.86 7.55 6.86
C GLY A 12 9.85 7.39 5.71
N SER A 13 10.16 6.15 5.31
CA SER A 13 11.15 5.85 4.24
C SER A 13 10.52 5.16 3.03
N LEU A 14 9.23 5.42 2.75
CA LEU A 14 8.49 4.70 1.70
C LEU A 14 9.18 4.78 0.31
N PRO A 15 9.62 5.96 -0.16
CA PRO A 15 10.28 6.05 -1.46
C PRO A 15 11.58 5.25 -1.53
N ALA A 16 12.39 5.27 -0.46
CA ALA A 16 13.65 4.52 -0.41
C ALA A 16 13.40 3.00 -0.45
N ILE A 17 12.38 2.51 0.26
CA ILE A 17 12.01 1.09 0.26
C ILE A 17 11.56 0.67 -1.15
N MET A 18 10.65 1.44 -1.77
CA MET A 18 10.15 1.11 -3.11
C MET A 18 11.28 1.11 -4.15
N LYS A 19 12.19 2.10 -4.09
CA LYS A 19 13.36 2.15 -4.95
C LYS A 19 14.23 0.90 -4.82
N LEU A 20 14.58 0.50 -3.59
CA LEU A 20 15.39 -0.69 -3.34
C LEU A 20 14.73 -1.97 -3.89
N VAL A 21 13.40 -2.08 -3.77
CA VAL A 21 12.65 -3.21 -4.33
C VAL A 21 12.76 -3.26 -5.85
N LEU A 22 12.54 -2.13 -6.52
CA LEU A 22 12.60 -2.02 -7.98
C LEU A 22 14.02 -2.19 -8.53
N GLU A 23 15.05 -1.72 -7.82
CA GLU A 23 16.45 -1.99 -8.14
C GLU A 23 16.76 -3.49 -8.07
N ARG A 24 16.18 -4.20 -7.10
CA ARG A 24 16.41 -5.65 -6.95
C ARG A 24 15.61 -6.47 -7.95
N ASN A 25 14.43 -6.00 -8.33
CA ASN A 25 13.57 -6.59 -9.35
C ASN A 25 12.67 -5.52 -10.00
N PRO A 26 13.00 -5.05 -11.22
CA PRO A 26 12.21 -4.06 -11.94
C PRO A 26 10.79 -4.51 -12.30
N ALA A 27 10.46 -5.79 -12.14
CA ALA A 27 9.14 -6.36 -12.38
C ALA A 27 8.38 -6.73 -11.10
N ALA A 28 8.87 -6.32 -9.91
CA ALA A 28 8.24 -6.68 -8.65
C ALA A 28 6.82 -6.08 -8.51
N ARG A 29 5.89 -6.84 -7.94
CA ARG A 29 4.59 -6.34 -7.49
C ARG A 29 4.73 -5.77 -6.08
N ILE A 30 4.29 -4.54 -5.87
CA ILE A 30 4.33 -3.85 -4.58
C ILE A 30 2.89 -3.59 -4.12
N VAL A 31 2.60 -3.90 -2.87
CA VAL A 31 1.31 -3.58 -2.21
C VAL A 31 1.59 -2.81 -0.92
N LEU A 32 0.90 -1.70 -0.73
CA LEU A 32 1.01 -0.80 0.42
C LEU A 32 -0.32 -0.81 1.19
N ASN A 33 -0.23 -0.82 2.52
CA ASN A 33 -1.40 -0.64 3.38
C ASN A 33 -1.19 0.61 4.23
N ILE A 34 -2.02 1.64 4.01
CA ILE A 34 -1.76 2.99 4.50
C ILE A 34 -2.98 3.52 5.24
N VAL A 35 -2.76 4.12 6.42
CA VAL A 35 -3.83 4.69 7.26
C VAL A 35 -3.73 6.22 7.36
N THR A 36 -2.54 6.79 7.22
CA THR A 36 -2.28 8.22 7.39
C THR A 36 -2.26 8.95 6.06
N VAL A 37 -2.64 10.24 6.07
CA VAL A 37 -2.66 11.08 4.86
C VAL A 37 -1.25 11.42 4.39
N GLU A 38 -0.31 11.54 5.31
CA GLU A 38 1.11 11.80 5.07
C GLU A 38 1.72 10.67 4.24
N THR A 39 1.56 9.41 4.68
CA THR A 39 2.06 8.25 3.94
C THR A 39 1.29 8.03 2.64
N PHE A 40 0.01 8.40 2.59
CA PHE A 40 -0.75 8.36 1.33
C PHE A 40 -0.14 9.33 0.32
N THR A 41 0.17 10.56 0.74
CA THR A 41 0.78 11.58 -0.12
C THR A 41 2.16 11.12 -0.63
N GLU A 42 3.00 10.56 0.25
CA GLU A 42 4.28 9.94 -0.16
C GLU A 42 4.09 8.82 -1.20
N ALA A 43 3.08 7.97 -1.00
CA ALA A 43 2.80 6.86 -1.93
C ALA A 43 2.37 7.37 -3.30
N ILE A 44 1.48 8.37 -3.35
CA ILE A 44 1.06 8.99 -4.61
C ILE A 44 2.23 9.63 -5.34
N GLU A 45 3.14 10.29 -4.62
CA GLU A 45 4.32 10.89 -5.22
C GLU A 45 5.27 9.82 -5.78
N ALA A 46 5.48 8.73 -5.04
CA ALA A 46 6.27 7.59 -5.52
C ALA A 46 5.66 6.96 -6.78
N LEU A 47 4.33 6.79 -6.84
CA LEU A 47 3.64 6.26 -8.03
C LEU A 47 3.77 7.16 -9.27
N LYS A 48 3.88 8.48 -9.08
CA LYS A 48 4.07 9.44 -10.19
C LYS A 48 5.49 9.51 -10.70
N THR A 49 6.47 9.31 -9.82
CA THR A 49 7.89 9.57 -10.09
C THR A 49 8.69 8.32 -10.43
N MET A 50 8.23 7.14 -10.00
CA MET A 50 8.92 5.88 -10.23
C MET A 50 8.42 5.16 -11.49
N PRO A 51 9.25 4.33 -12.14
CA PRO A 51 8.84 3.52 -13.28
C PRO A 51 7.93 2.37 -12.79
N VAL A 52 6.64 2.66 -12.60
CA VAL A 52 5.64 1.69 -12.15
C VAL A 52 4.37 1.75 -13.00
N ARG A 53 3.78 0.58 -13.24
CA ARG A 53 2.57 0.33 -14.04
C ARG A 53 1.52 -0.41 -13.22
N GLU A 54 0.35 -0.65 -13.80
CA GLU A 54 -0.77 -1.38 -13.15
C GLU A 54 -1.08 -0.81 -11.76
N GLN A 55 -1.13 0.51 -11.67
CA GLN A 55 -1.41 1.25 -10.45
C GLN A 55 -2.90 1.10 -10.11
N ASP A 56 -3.19 0.68 -8.89
CA ASP A 56 -4.55 0.55 -8.37
C ASP A 56 -4.62 1.03 -6.92
N ILE A 57 -5.70 1.72 -6.58
CA ILE A 57 -5.90 2.36 -5.29
C ILE A 57 -7.32 2.04 -4.82
N VAL A 58 -7.41 1.35 -3.69
CA VAL A 58 -8.68 0.97 -3.07
C VAL A 58 -8.72 1.53 -1.65
N GLN A 59 -9.82 2.19 -1.29
CA GLN A 59 -10.13 2.53 0.10
C GLN A 59 -11.06 1.46 0.67
N LEU A 60 -10.61 0.80 1.74
CA LEU A 60 -11.39 -0.21 2.45
C LEU A 60 -11.88 0.31 3.81
N SER A 61 -13.20 0.37 3.97
CA SER A 61 -13.88 0.70 5.22
C SER A 61 -14.56 -0.55 5.77
N VAL A 62 -14.23 -0.93 7.00
CA VAL A 62 -14.73 -2.15 7.64
C VAL A 62 -15.37 -1.81 8.98
N ALA A 63 -16.43 -2.52 9.34
CA ALA A 63 -16.96 -2.51 10.70
C ALA A 63 -16.91 -3.92 11.29
N ARG A 64 -16.55 -4.05 12.57
CA ARG A 64 -16.48 -5.33 13.29
C ARG A 64 -17.58 -5.42 14.33
N SER A 65 -18.26 -6.57 14.39
CA SER A 65 -19.22 -6.85 15.45
C SER A 65 -18.51 -7.01 16.80
N ARG A 66 -19.06 -6.38 17.83
CA ARG A 66 -18.68 -6.58 19.23
C ARG A 66 -19.94 -6.81 20.05
N LYS A 67 -19.93 -7.86 20.88
CA LYS A 67 -21.05 -8.18 21.77
C LYS A 67 -21.10 -7.18 22.93
N LEU A 68 -22.30 -6.66 23.22
CA LEU A 68 -22.59 -5.85 24.40
C LEU A 68 -23.92 -6.33 24.99
N GLY A 69 -23.85 -7.04 26.11
CA GLY A 69 -25.00 -7.76 26.64
C GLY A 69 -25.55 -8.77 25.62
N GLY A 70 -26.85 -8.66 25.30
CA GLY A 70 -27.54 -9.50 24.30
C GLY A 70 -27.43 -9.01 22.85
N TYR A 71 -26.73 -7.91 22.58
CA TYR A 71 -26.70 -7.27 21.26
C TYR A 71 -25.33 -7.38 20.59
N HIS A 72 -25.32 -7.23 19.26
CA HIS A 72 -24.12 -7.13 18.42
C HIS A 72 -23.98 -5.72 17.88
N LEU A 73 -23.11 -4.90 18.49
CA LEU A 73 -22.81 -3.57 17.96
C LEU A 73 -21.75 -3.66 16.88
N MET A 74 -21.98 -2.99 15.75
CA MET A 74 -20.99 -2.84 14.70
C MET A 74 -20.11 -1.62 15.00
N THR A 75 -18.83 -1.85 15.28
CA THR A 75 -17.84 -0.78 15.51
C THR A 75 -17.08 -0.52 14.21
N ALA A 76 -17.15 0.70 13.70
CA ALA A 76 -16.37 1.12 12.53
C ALA A 76 -14.87 1.08 12.85
N MET A 77 -14.08 0.53 11.93
CA MET A 77 -12.63 0.54 11.96
C MET A 77 -12.12 1.75 11.17
N ASN A 78 -10.90 2.19 11.48
CA ASN A 78 -10.25 3.22 10.69
C ASN A 78 -10.15 2.77 9.22
N PRO A 79 -10.48 3.65 8.26
CA PRO A 79 -10.32 3.35 6.85
C PRO A 79 -8.85 3.05 6.53
N VAL A 80 -8.62 2.13 5.60
CA VAL A 80 -7.28 1.82 5.12
C VAL A 80 -7.24 1.94 3.60
N PHE A 81 -6.19 2.55 3.07
CA PHE A 81 -5.89 2.56 1.65
C PHE A 81 -4.98 1.40 1.30
N ILE A 82 -5.43 0.57 0.36
CA ILE A 82 -4.65 -0.49 -0.27
C ILE A 82 -4.21 0.05 -1.62
N ILE A 83 -2.92 0.28 -1.76
CA ILE A 83 -2.33 0.74 -3.02
C ILE A 83 -1.49 -0.38 -3.58
N SER A 84 -1.57 -0.61 -4.89
CA SER A 84 -0.75 -1.61 -5.54
C SER A 84 -0.21 -1.11 -6.87
N CYS A 85 1.01 -1.54 -7.20
CA CYS A 85 1.64 -1.27 -8.48
C CYS A 85 2.61 -2.39 -8.83
N THR A 86 2.94 -2.50 -10.11
CA THR A 86 3.96 -3.40 -10.62
C THR A 86 5.11 -2.57 -11.17
N GLY A 87 6.35 -2.98 -10.96
CA GLY A 87 7.47 -2.32 -11.61
C GLY A 87 7.33 -2.29 -13.14
N GLY A 88 7.65 -1.13 -13.71
CA GLY A 88 7.71 -0.90 -15.14
C GLY A 88 9.04 -1.45 -15.65
N LEU A 89 8.99 -2.58 -16.34
CA LEU A 89 10.12 -3.09 -17.10
C LEU A 89 10.46 -2.07 -18.20
N GLU A 90 11.47 -1.23 -18.00
CA GLU A 90 12.30 -0.78 -19.12
C GLU A 90 13.33 -1.87 -19.35
N ILE A 91 13.04 -2.73 -20.32
CA ILE A 91 14.07 -3.54 -20.96
C ILE A 91 14.62 -2.63 -22.05
N GLU A 92 15.86 -2.14 -21.88
CA GLU A 92 16.65 -1.60 -23.00
C GLU A 92 16.76 -2.63 -24.13
#